data_AF-E1QIP7-F1
#
_entry.id   AF-E1QIP7-F1
#
_cell.length_a   1.000
_cell.length_b   1.000
_cell.length_c   1.000
_cell.angle_alpha   90.00
_cell.angle_beta   90.00
_cell.angle_gamma   90.00
#
_symmetry.space_group_name_H-M   'P 1'
#
loop_
_entity.id
_entity.type
_entity.pdbx_description
1 polymer ?
#
loop_
_entity_poly.entity_id
_entity_poly.type
_entity_poly.pdbx_seq_one_letter_code
_entity_poly.pdbx_strand_id
1 'polypeptide(L)'
;MFGTPDPSGVGLKRPRIKSGRFPQQYAFRGCVRATISGGEFTGLYAFYGAKEAEVHGGVFQENLCFYASEKTRVEGGEFNGKNAFYGAQELRVEGGTFNGDWALCEAQGALISGGVFSGAGALSEAREAKVADGRFVGADFGITSRDVIVRGGVFEGPGFLRGSRGALVLGGDIAGEGALERAEDARVFLDGQLRHVRNPHSGIIVARRIGVVDFDGPPPDDLIIVAEEVGEGARFARLLPAGLIGPPPGDAAKARKQLLELAARAMQA
;
A
#
# COMPACT_ATOMS: atom_id res chain seq x y z
N MET A 1 -24.10 -11.58 -24.46
CA MET A 1 -24.05 -12.99 -23.98
C MET A 1 -22.59 -13.40 -23.95
N PHE A 2 -22.02 -13.63 -22.76
CA PHE A 2 -20.66 -14.15 -22.63
C PHE A 2 -20.72 -15.69 -22.74
N GLY A 3 -19.96 -16.26 -23.68
CA GLY A 3 -19.87 -17.71 -23.83
C GLY A 3 -19.11 -18.33 -22.66
N THR A 4 -19.58 -19.48 -22.17
CA THR A 4 -18.83 -20.31 -21.24
C THR A 4 -17.60 -20.86 -21.98
N PRO A 5 -16.37 -20.65 -21.47
CA PRO A 5 -15.16 -21.15 -22.10
C PRO A 5 -15.17 -22.68 -22.16
N ASP A 6 -14.48 -23.23 -23.16
CA ASP A 6 -14.21 -24.65 -23.27
C ASP A 6 -13.45 -25.14 -22.01
N PRO A 7 -14.00 -26.10 -21.24
CA PRO A 7 -13.32 -26.70 -20.09
C PRO A 7 -11.92 -27.26 -20.39
N SER A 8 -11.59 -27.55 -21.66
CA SER A 8 -10.25 -28.00 -22.07
C SER A 8 -9.18 -26.90 -21.96
N GLY A 9 -9.59 -25.61 -21.87
CA GLY A 9 -8.71 -24.46 -21.67
C GLY A 9 -8.34 -24.19 -20.20
N VAL A 10 -9.05 -24.81 -19.26
CA VAL A 10 -8.81 -24.74 -17.81
C VAL A 10 -7.62 -25.65 -17.49
N GLY A 11 -6.50 -25.05 -17.06
CA GLY A 11 -5.21 -25.75 -16.91
C GLY A 11 -4.23 -25.57 -18.08
N LEU A 12 -4.51 -24.67 -19.02
CA LEU A 12 -3.50 -24.24 -19.99
C LEU A 12 -2.30 -23.63 -19.27
N LYS A 13 -1.11 -24.07 -19.67
CA LYS A 13 0.13 -23.49 -19.13
C LYS A 13 0.31 -22.02 -19.48
N ARG A 14 -0.37 -21.46 -20.51
CA ARG A 14 -0.23 -20.06 -20.98
C ARG A 14 -1.54 -19.50 -21.61
N PRO A 15 -2.62 -19.33 -20.84
CA PRO A 15 -3.91 -18.94 -21.39
C PRO A 15 -3.89 -17.50 -21.93
N ARG A 16 -4.65 -17.23 -22.99
CA ARG A 16 -4.87 -15.89 -23.54
C ARG A 16 -6.36 -15.57 -23.48
N ILE A 17 -6.75 -14.71 -22.55
CA ILE A 17 -8.14 -14.44 -22.22
C ILE A 17 -8.47 -13.02 -22.67
N LYS A 18 -9.40 -12.91 -23.62
CA LYS A 18 -9.89 -11.62 -24.12
C LYS A 18 -11.32 -11.29 -23.65
N SER A 19 -12.10 -12.33 -23.40
CA SER A 19 -13.50 -12.26 -23.00
C SER A 19 -13.97 -13.63 -22.51
N GLY A 20 -15.18 -13.68 -21.95
CA GLY A 20 -15.81 -14.93 -21.47
C GLY A 20 -16.15 -14.83 -20.00
N ARG A 21 -16.96 -15.78 -19.51
CA ARG A 21 -17.31 -15.87 -18.10
C ARG A 21 -16.72 -17.14 -17.50
N PHE A 22 -15.95 -16.99 -16.44
CA PHE A 22 -15.18 -18.05 -15.78
C PHE A 22 -15.72 -18.25 -14.36
N PRO A 23 -16.79 -19.04 -14.17
CA PRO A 23 -17.33 -19.32 -12.84
C PRO A 23 -16.57 -20.41 -12.08
N GLN A 24 -15.63 -21.09 -12.73
CA GLN A 24 -14.93 -22.24 -12.14
C GLN A 24 -13.94 -21.79 -11.07
N GLN A 25 -13.97 -22.47 -9.93
CA GLN A 25 -12.88 -22.40 -8.96
C GLN A 25 -11.60 -22.97 -9.58
N TYR A 26 -10.44 -22.35 -9.32
CA TYR A 26 -9.15 -22.80 -9.87
C TYR A 26 -9.11 -22.87 -11.41
N ALA A 27 -9.81 -21.97 -12.09
CA ALA A 27 -9.87 -21.94 -13.56
C ALA A 27 -8.48 -21.98 -14.24
N PHE A 28 -7.46 -21.40 -13.60
CA PHE A 28 -6.10 -21.31 -14.12
C PHE A 28 -5.07 -21.66 -13.03
N ARG A 29 -5.05 -22.93 -12.64
CA ARG A 29 -4.07 -23.45 -11.68
C ARG A 29 -2.68 -23.60 -12.31
N GLY A 30 -1.67 -23.00 -11.69
CA GLY A 30 -0.26 -23.15 -12.05
C GLY A 30 0.08 -22.65 -13.46
N CYS A 31 -0.73 -21.76 -14.03
CA CYS A 31 -0.47 -21.20 -15.34
C CYS A 31 0.76 -20.28 -15.29
N VAL A 32 1.44 -20.16 -16.42
CA VAL A 32 2.64 -19.34 -16.62
C VAL A 32 2.35 -18.38 -17.78
N ARG A 33 2.65 -17.09 -17.67
CA ARG A 33 2.41 -16.12 -18.78
C ARG A 33 0.97 -16.17 -19.29
N ALA A 34 0.02 -16.19 -18.37
CA ALA A 34 -1.36 -15.91 -18.71
C ALA A 34 -1.47 -14.45 -19.16
N THR A 35 -2.16 -14.17 -20.27
CA THR A 35 -2.46 -12.80 -20.67
C THR A 35 -3.97 -12.59 -20.60
N ILE A 36 -4.42 -11.64 -19.78
CA ILE A 36 -5.82 -11.31 -19.57
C ILE A 36 -6.05 -9.87 -20.01
N SER A 37 -6.98 -9.67 -20.94
CA SER A 37 -7.39 -8.35 -21.45
C SER A 37 -8.88 -8.08 -21.28
N GLY A 38 -9.61 -9.03 -20.70
CA GLY A 38 -11.04 -8.95 -20.46
C GLY A 38 -11.59 -10.26 -19.91
N GLY A 39 -12.91 -10.32 -19.74
CA GLY A 39 -13.61 -11.47 -19.14
C GLY A 39 -14.09 -11.18 -17.73
N GLU A 40 -14.99 -12.04 -17.27
CA GLU A 40 -15.62 -11.97 -15.95
C GLU A 40 -15.27 -13.24 -15.18
N PHE A 41 -14.62 -13.10 -14.03
CA PHE A 41 -14.14 -14.20 -13.19
C PHE A 41 -14.94 -14.19 -11.90
N THR A 42 -15.82 -15.18 -11.76
CA THR A 42 -16.73 -15.30 -10.62
C THR A 42 -16.49 -16.59 -9.82
N GLY A 43 -15.37 -17.27 -10.07
CA GLY A 43 -14.92 -18.40 -9.29
C GLY A 43 -13.84 -17.99 -8.31
N LEU A 44 -13.88 -18.54 -7.09
CA LEU A 44 -12.80 -18.40 -6.10
C LEU A 44 -11.48 -18.94 -6.68
N TYR A 45 -10.35 -18.33 -6.31
CA TYR A 45 -9.03 -18.80 -6.76
C TYR A 45 -8.90 -18.94 -8.29
N ALA A 46 -9.50 -18.02 -9.05
CA ALA A 46 -9.49 -18.09 -10.51
C ALA A 46 -8.07 -18.37 -11.07
N PHE A 47 -7.05 -17.74 -10.49
CA PHE A 47 -5.63 -17.96 -10.75
C PHE A 47 -4.93 -18.40 -9.45
N TYR A 48 -4.49 -19.66 -9.41
CA TYR A 48 -3.81 -20.23 -8.25
C TYR A 48 -2.37 -20.56 -8.60
N GLY A 49 -1.40 -19.93 -7.93
CA GLY A 49 0.03 -20.18 -8.19
C GLY A 49 0.46 -19.76 -9.60
N ALA A 50 -0.20 -18.74 -10.17
CA ALA A 50 0.13 -18.25 -11.51
C ALA A 50 1.51 -17.54 -11.50
N LYS A 51 2.30 -17.75 -12.56
CA LYS A 51 3.63 -17.13 -12.70
C LYS A 51 3.68 -16.22 -13.92
N GLU A 52 4.24 -15.03 -13.78
CA GLU A 52 4.44 -14.08 -14.88
C GLU A 52 3.12 -13.74 -15.62
N ALA A 53 1.99 -13.72 -14.91
CA ALA A 53 0.70 -13.36 -15.52
C ALA A 53 0.65 -11.85 -15.84
N GLU A 54 -0.05 -11.50 -16.92
CA GLU A 54 -0.24 -10.13 -17.37
C GLU A 54 -1.74 -9.83 -17.41
N VAL A 55 -2.17 -8.84 -16.61
CA VAL A 55 -3.56 -8.41 -16.49
C VAL A 55 -3.67 -6.98 -17.00
N HIS A 56 -4.32 -6.81 -18.14
CA HIS A 56 -4.60 -5.51 -18.75
C HIS A 56 -6.08 -5.09 -18.58
N GLY A 57 -6.92 -5.97 -18.04
CA GLY A 57 -8.34 -5.75 -17.85
C GLY A 57 -9.08 -7.00 -17.37
N GLY A 58 -10.40 -6.89 -17.23
CA GLY A 58 -11.26 -7.96 -16.69
C GLY A 58 -11.94 -7.55 -15.39
N VAL A 59 -12.96 -8.31 -15.00
CA VAL A 59 -13.72 -8.10 -13.77
C VAL A 59 -13.62 -9.36 -12.92
N PHE A 60 -13.08 -9.22 -11.71
CA PHE A 60 -12.79 -10.30 -10.77
C PHE A 60 -13.68 -10.13 -9.53
N GLN A 61 -14.77 -10.89 -9.50
CA GLN A 61 -15.84 -10.71 -8.51
C GLN A 61 -15.57 -11.45 -7.20
N GLU A 62 -14.87 -12.58 -7.27
CA GLU A 62 -14.66 -13.47 -6.13
C GLU A 62 -13.32 -13.29 -5.43
N ASN A 63 -13.26 -13.78 -4.20
CA ASN A 63 -12.07 -13.68 -3.35
C ASN A 63 -10.88 -14.47 -3.90
N LEU A 64 -9.67 -14.08 -3.47
CA LEU A 64 -8.44 -14.85 -3.68
C LEU A 64 -8.11 -15.07 -5.15
N CYS A 65 -8.44 -14.11 -6.00
CA CYS A 65 -8.41 -14.26 -7.45
C CYS A 65 -7.03 -14.68 -7.97
N PHE A 66 -5.95 -14.09 -7.48
CA PHE A 66 -4.55 -14.38 -7.80
C PHE A 66 -3.78 -14.84 -6.55
N TYR A 67 -4.20 -15.98 -6.00
CA TYR A 67 -3.58 -16.56 -4.82
C TYR A 67 -2.17 -17.08 -5.10
N ALA A 68 -1.21 -16.69 -4.25
CA ALA A 68 0.18 -17.13 -4.28
C ALA A 68 0.82 -16.99 -5.68
N SER A 69 0.48 -15.91 -6.40
CA SER A 69 1.04 -15.66 -7.73
C SER A 69 2.45 -15.06 -7.63
N GLU A 70 3.28 -15.28 -8.66
CA GLU A 70 4.65 -14.78 -8.72
C GLU A 70 4.83 -13.92 -9.97
N LYS A 71 5.42 -12.72 -9.81
CA LYS A 71 5.78 -11.82 -10.92
C LYS A 71 4.60 -11.45 -11.83
N THR A 72 3.38 -11.45 -11.27
CA THR A 72 2.20 -10.96 -11.98
C THR A 72 2.33 -9.45 -12.22
N ARG A 73 1.87 -8.97 -13.38
CA ARG A 73 1.79 -7.56 -13.72
C ARG A 73 0.35 -7.18 -14.01
N VAL A 74 -0.10 -6.08 -13.39
CA VAL A 74 -1.45 -5.55 -13.49
C VAL A 74 -1.37 -4.12 -13.99
N GLU A 75 -1.90 -3.88 -15.17
CA GLU A 75 -2.04 -2.55 -15.79
C GLU A 75 -3.49 -2.03 -15.73
N GLY A 76 -4.44 -2.91 -15.37
CA GLY A 76 -5.86 -2.57 -15.27
C GLY A 76 -6.73 -3.74 -14.83
N GLY A 77 -8.03 -3.49 -14.69
CA GLY A 77 -9.02 -4.46 -14.22
C GLY A 77 -9.77 -3.98 -12.97
N GLU A 78 -10.85 -4.66 -12.66
CA GLU A 78 -11.71 -4.40 -11.51
C GLU A 78 -11.73 -5.61 -10.59
N PHE A 79 -11.31 -5.44 -9.34
CA PHE A 79 -11.18 -6.49 -8.33
C PHE A 79 -12.14 -6.21 -7.18
N ASN A 80 -13.27 -6.90 -7.16
CA ASN A 80 -14.35 -6.69 -6.20
C ASN A 80 -14.31 -7.66 -5.03
N GLY A 81 -13.73 -8.84 -5.25
CA GLY A 81 -13.47 -9.81 -4.19
C GLY A 81 -12.33 -9.40 -3.27
N LYS A 82 -12.36 -9.90 -2.04
CA LYS A 82 -11.30 -9.71 -1.05
C LYS A 82 -10.03 -10.46 -1.45
N ASN A 83 -8.88 -10.03 -0.92
CA ASN A 83 -7.64 -10.79 -1.03
C ASN A 83 -7.23 -11.07 -2.49
N ALA A 84 -7.41 -10.08 -3.39
CA ALA A 84 -7.21 -10.25 -4.84
C ALA A 84 -5.84 -10.88 -5.19
N PHE A 85 -4.78 -10.53 -4.47
CA PHE A 85 -3.40 -10.98 -4.67
C PHE A 85 -2.76 -11.50 -3.36
N TYR A 86 -3.52 -12.28 -2.60
CA TYR A 86 -3.03 -12.84 -1.33
C TYR A 86 -1.74 -13.67 -1.53
N GLY A 87 -0.71 -13.34 -0.73
CA GLY A 87 0.57 -14.05 -0.74
C GLY A 87 1.35 -13.92 -2.05
N ALA A 88 1.04 -12.92 -2.89
CA ALA A 88 1.73 -12.72 -4.15
C ALA A 88 3.18 -12.26 -3.96
N GLN A 89 4.09 -12.70 -4.82
CA GLN A 89 5.50 -12.34 -4.78
C GLN A 89 5.90 -11.54 -6.01
N GLU A 90 6.66 -10.46 -5.81
CA GLU A 90 7.17 -9.60 -6.90
C GLU A 90 6.07 -9.06 -7.85
N LEU A 91 4.85 -8.86 -7.31
CA LEU A 91 3.71 -8.30 -8.03
C LEU A 91 4.00 -6.87 -8.49
N ARG A 92 3.56 -6.50 -9.69
CA ARG A 92 3.58 -5.11 -10.18
C ARG A 92 2.16 -4.64 -10.48
N VAL A 93 1.77 -3.51 -9.89
CA VAL A 93 0.48 -2.85 -10.11
C VAL A 93 0.72 -1.43 -10.61
N GLU A 94 0.31 -1.17 -11.85
CA GLU A 94 0.42 0.12 -12.52
C GLU A 94 -0.95 0.80 -12.65
N GLY A 95 -2.04 0.09 -12.34
CA GLY A 95 -3.41 0.59 -12.42
C GLY A 95 -4.44 -0.46 -11.98
N GLY A 96 -5.72 -0.11 -12.12
CA GLY A 96 -6.85 -0.95 -11.73
C GLY A 96 -7.65 -0.40 -10.55
N THR A 97 -8.78 -1.03 -10.27
CA THR A 97 -9.69 -0.69 -9.18
C THR A 97 -9.85 -1.88 -8.25
N PHE A 98 -9.62 -1.68 -6.96
CA PHE A 98 -9.62 -2.71 -5.94
C PHE A 98 -10.63 -2.33 -4.86
N ASN A 99 -11.82 -2.91 -4.95
CA ASN A 99 -12.94 -2.64 -4.05
C ASN A 99 -13.00 -3.60 -2.86
N GLY A 100 -12.47 -4.81 -3.02
CA GLY A 100 -12.40 -5.79 -1.95
C GLY A 100 -11.29 -5.49 -0.93
N ASP A 101 -11.55 -5.83 0.32
CA ASP A 101 -10.57 -5.71 1.40
C ASP A 101 -9.32 -6.57 1.14
N TRP A 102 -8.21 -6.14 1.73
CA TRP A 102 -6.96 -6.88 1.79
C TRP A 102 -6.40 -7.24 0.42
N ALA A 103 -6.56 -6.34 -0.55
CA ALA A 103 -6.25 -6.56 -1.95
C ALA A 103 -4.89 -7.25 -2.20
N LEU A 104 -3.84 -6.86 -1.46
CA LEU A 104 -2.48 -7.40 -1.56
C LEU A 104 -1.99 -7.94 -0.21
N CYS A 105 -2.86 -8.60 0.55
CA CYS A 105 -2.52 -9.19 1.84
C CYS A 105 -1.32 -10.14 1.74
N GLU A 106 -0.38 -10.06 2.68
CA GLU A 106 0.82 -10.90 2.74
C GLU A 106 1.68 -10.87 1.46
N ALA A 107 1.48 -9.89 0.58
CA ALA A 107 2.30 -9.76 -0.61
C ALA A 107 3.76 -9.41 -0.24
N GLN A 108 4.72 -9.99 -0.96
CA GLN A 108 6.14 -9.75 -0.75
C GLN A 108 6.76 -9.07 -1.97
N GLY A 109 7.43 -7.93 -1.75
CA GLY A 109 8.14 -7.20 -2.80
C GLY A 109 7.22 -6.60 -3.87
N ALA A 110 5.96 -6.30 -3.52
CA ALA A 110 5.01 -5.69 -4.44
C ALA A 110 5.45 -4.28 -4.84
N LEU A 111 5.30 -3.93 -6.12
CA LEU A 111 5.58 -2.60 -6.67
C LEU A 111 4.27 -1.98 -7.16
N ILE A 112 3.90 -0.83 -6.61
CA ILE A 112 2.65 -0.14 -6.91
C ILE A 112 2.96 1.27 -7.40
N SER A 113 2.46 1.63 -8.58
CA SER A 113 2.65 2.96 -9.17
C SER A 113 1.34 3.59 -9.65
N GLY A 114 0.20 3.12 -9.14
CA GLY A 114 -1.12 3.59 -9.52
C GLY A 114 -2.23 2.67 -9.04
N GLY A 115 -3.46 3.02 -9.40
CA GLY A 115 -4.69 2.30 -9.03
C GLY A 115 -5.50 2.98 -7.95
N VAL A 116 -6.72 2.48 -7.75
CA VAL A 116 -7.65 2.96 -6.72
C VAL A 116 -8.00 1.80 -5.79
N PHE A 117 -7.75 1.97 -4.50
CA PHE A 117 -7.97 0.97 -3.46
C PHE A 117 -8.99 1.50 -2.46
N SER A 118 -10.23 1.01 -2.54
CA SER A 118 -11.33 1.42 -1.66
C SER A 118 -11.60 0.40 -0.55
N GLY A 119 -11.21 -0.86 -0.72
CA GLY A 119 -11.25 -1.88 0.32
C GLY A 119 -10.21 -1.61 1.43
N ALA A 120 -10.54 -2.03 2.66
CA ALA A 120 -9.66 -1.83 3.82
C ALA A 120 -8.41 -2.72 3.75
N GLY A 121 -7.30 -2.31 4.38
CA GLY A 121 -6.14 -3.17 4.57
C GLY A 121 -5.40 -3.51 3.27
N ALA A 122 -5.36 -2.62 2.27
CA ALA A 122 -4.83 -2.91 0.93
C ALA A 122 -3.47 -3.63 0.92
N LEU A 123 -2.58 -3.29 1.88
CA LEU A 123 -1.26 -3.90 2.09
C LEU A 123 -1.14 -4.59 3.47
N SER A 124 -2.22 -5.17 3.98
CA SER A 124 -2.23 -5.89 5.26
C SER A 124 -1.13 -6.95 5.29
N GLU A 125 -0.28 -6.92 6.31
CA GLU A 125 0.81 -7.89 6.52
C GLU A 125 1.82 -8.01 5.36
N ALA A 126 1.78 -7.08 4.40
CA ALA A 126 2.70 -7.08 3.27
C ALA A 126 4.15 -6.80 3.73
N ARG A 127 5.12 -7.29 2.96
CA ARG A 127 6.55 -7.13 3.24
C ARG A 127 7.28 -6.52 2.07
N GLU A 128 8.14 -5.56 2.34
CA GLU A 128 9.03 -4.94 1.34
C GLU A 128 8.27 -4.33 0.13
N ALA A 129 7.00 -3.97 0.34
CA ALA A 129 6.19 -3.34 -0.71
C ALA A 129 6.67 -1.91 -0.97
N LYS A 130 6.61 -1.46 -2.22
CA LYS A 130 7.01 -0.13 -2.65
C LYS A 130 5.86 0.55 -3.37
N VAL A 131 5.40 1.66 -2.84
CA VAL A 131 4.30 2.47 -3.39
C VAL A 131 4.87 3.79 -3.88
N ALA A 132 4.72 4.06 -5.17
CA ALA A 132 5.15 5.30 -5.81
C ALA A 132 3.98 6.27 -6.01
N ASP A 133 2.79 5.75 -6.27
CA ASP A 133 1.57 6.52 -6.48
C ASP A 133 0.32 5.62 -6.31
N GLY A 134 -0.86 6.21 -6.35
CA GLY A 134 -2.16 5.55 -6.20
C GLY A 134 -3.07 6.30 -5.25
N ARG A 135 -4.35 5.91 -5.24
CA ARG A 135 -5.37 6.46 -4.34
C ARG A 135 -5.90 5.38 -3.42
N PHE A 136 -5.71 5.57 -2.11
CA PHE A 136 -6.05 4.61 -1.06
C PHE A 136 -7.12 5.24 -0.15
N VAL A 137 -8.36 4.84 -0.40
CA VAL A 137 -9.55 5.36 0.30
C VAL A 137 -9.93 4.45 1.47
N GLY A 138 -9.71 3.15 1.33
CA GLY A 138 -9.98 2.18 2.38
C GLY A 138 -9.13 2.42 3.63
N ALA A 139 -9.68 2.07 4.79
CA ALA A 139 -8.96 2.15 6.06
C ALA A 139 -7.73 1.23 6.07
N ASP A 140 -6.83 1.46 7.03
CA ASP A 140 -5.79 0.53 7.43
C ASP A 140 -4.78 0.20 6.32
N PHE A 141 -4.46 1.18 5.46
CA PHE A 141 -3.42 1.03 4.46
C PHE A 141 -2.12 0.52 5.11
N GLY A 142 -1.64 -0.66 4.71
CA GLY A 142 -0.41 -1.25 5.23
C GLY A 142 -0.44 -1.60 6.73
N ILE A 143 -1.61 -1.93 7.28
CA ILE A 143 -1.72 -2.46 8.64
C ILE A 143 -0.80 -3.66 8.84
N THR A 144 -0.07 -3.67 9.97
CA THR A 144 0.89 -4.73 10.36
C THR A 144 1.95 -5.10 9.31
N SER A 145 2.13 -4.25 8.29
CA SER A 145 3.11 -4.44 7.23
C SER A 145 4.56 -4.22 7.72
N ARG A 146 5.53 -4.71 6.95
CA ARG A 146 6.96 -4.59 7.28
C ARG A 146 7.76 -4.04 6.11
N ASP A 147 8.65 -3.11 6.43
CA ASP A 147 9.62 -2.56 5.48
C ASP A 147 8.98 -1.97 4.21
N VAL A 148 7.76 -1.42 4.36
CA VAL A 148 7.04 -0.75 3.27
C VAL A 148 7.68 0.61 2.99
N ILE A 149 7.90 0.90 1.71
CA ILE A 149 8.38 2.20 1.24
C ILE A 149 7.24 2.91 0.49
N VAL A 150 6.86 4.08 0.96
CA VAL A 150 5.90 4.97 0.29
C VAL A 150 6.65 6.18 -0.23
N ARG A 151 6.51 6.51 -1.52
CA ARG A 151 7.13 7.68 -2.15
C ARG A 151 6.11 8.70 -2.64
N GLY A 152 4.83 8.33 -2.67
CA GLY A 152 3.74 9.16 -3.18
C GLY A 152 2.40 8.43 -3.09
N GLY A 153 1.36 9.12 -3.54
CA GLY A 153 -0.03 8.67 -3.46
C GLY A 153 -0.88 9.51 -2.51
N VAL A 154 -2.18 9.22 -2.51
CA VAL A 154 -3.18 9.88 -1.67
C VAL A 154 -3.81 8.84 -0.74
N PHE A 155 -3.76 9.10 0.57
CA PHE A 155 -4.22 8.19 1.61
C PHE A 155 -5.32 8.86 2.42
N GLU A 156 -6.58 8.53 2.11
CA GLU A 156 -7.77 9.17 2.69
C GLU A 156 -8.36 8.36 3.85
N GLY A 157 -8.20 7.03 3.82
CA GLY A 157 -8.71 6.15 4.86
C GLY A 157 -7.94 6.29 6.17
N PRO A 158 -8.61 6.07 7.33
CA PRO A 158 -7.94 6.10 8.63
C PRO A 158 -6.94 4.94 8.79
N GLY A 159 -6.06 5.01 9.78
CA GLY A 159 -5.18 3.90 10.15
C GLY A 159 -4.01 3.67 9.19
N PHE A 160 -3.56 4.71 8.48
CA PHE A 160 -2.38 4.64 7.62
C PHE A 160 -1.19 4.06 8.38
N LEU A 161 -0.69 2.91 7.90
CA LEU A 161 0.46 2.17 8.45
C LEU A 161 0.32 1.77 9.93
N ARG A 162 -0.92 1.57 10.41
CA ARG A 162 -1.19 1.13 11.79
C ARG A 162 -0.48 -0.20 12.10
N GLY A 163 0.27 -0.24 13.20
CA GLY A 163 0.99 -1.43 13.66
C GLY A 163 2.09 -1.90 12.71
N SER A 164 2.48 -1.08 11.73
CA SER A 164 3.56 -1.42 10.80
C SER A 164 4.94 -1.35 11.47
N ARG A 165 5.94 -1.96 10.86
CA ARG A 165 7.33 -1.90 11.32
C ARG A 165 8.32 -1.56 10.21
N GLY A 166 9.23 -0.64 10.48
CA GLY A 166 10.33 -0.29 9.56
C GLY A 166 9.89 0.47 8.31
N ALA A 167 8.70 1.07 8.33
CA ALA A 167 8.16 1.80 7.19
C ALA A 167 8.96 3.07 6.90
N LEU A 168 9.16 3.37 5.60
CA LEU A 168 9.79 4.58 5.11
C LEU A 168 8.84 5.34 4.19
N VAL A 169 8.36 6.50 4.63
CA VAL A 169 7.44 7.36 3.89
C VAL A 169 8.19 8.61 3.44
N LEU A 170 8.26 8.83 2.14
CA LEU A 170 9.05 9.86 1.47
C LEU A 170 8.18 10.76 0.58
N GLY A 171 6.89 10.87 0.89
CA GLY A 171 5.94 11.66 0.11
C GLY A 171 4.52 11.11 0.19
N GLY A 172 3.61 11.84 -0.45
CA GLY A 172 2.17 11.57 -0.47
C GLY A 172 1.37 12.52 0.40
N ASP A 173 0.05 12.48 0.22
CA ASP A 173 -0.92 13.22 1.05
C ASP A 173 -1.63 12.24 1.98
N ILE A 174 -1.49 12.44 3.30
CA ILE A 174 -2.05 11.55 4.32
C ILE A 174 -3.15 12.31 5.05
N ALA A 175 -4.35 12.16 4.52
CA ALA A 175 -5.56 12.83 4.97
C ALA A 175 -6.39 11.99 5.95
N GLY A 176 -6.06 10.72 6.14
CA GLY A 176 -6.72 9.83 7.10
C GLY A 176 -6.42 10.15 8.56
N GLU A 177 -7.32 9.71 9.44
CA GLU A 177 -7.15 9.82 10.89
C GLU A 177 -6.35 8.65 11.47
N GLY A 178 -5.65 8.87 12.60
CA GLY A 178 -4.96 7.80 13.33
C GLY A 178 -3.79 7.19 12.56
N ALA A 179 -3.07 8.00 11.78
CA ALA A 179 -1.89 7.53 11.09
C ALA A 179 -0.82 7.08 12.10
N LEU A 180 -0.13 5.99 11.75
CA LEU A 180 1.02 5.44 12.47
C LEU A 180 0.70 4.91 13.87
N GLU A 181 -0.58 4.67 14.19
CA GLU A 181 -0.97 4.08 15.47
C GLU A 181 -0.22 2.77 15.71
N ARG A 182 0.54 2.70 16.81
CA ARG A 182 1.36 1.54 17.21
C ARG A 182 2.45 1.17 16.19
N ALA A 183 2.81 2.07 15.27
CA ALA A 183 3.88 1.81 14.32
C ALA A 183 5.26 1.86 15.00
N GLU A 184 6.17 0.98 14.59
CA GLU A 184 7.53 0.84 15.11
C GLU A 184 8.58 1.18 14.03
N ASP A 185 9.63 1.90 14.41
CA ASP A 185 10.66 2.41 13.49
C ASP A 185 10.03 3.10 12.27
N ALA A 186 9.00 3.92 12.51
CA ALA A 186 8.34 4.68 11.46
C ALA A 186 9.22 5.85 11.04
N ARG A 187 9.63 5.89 9.77
CA ARG A 187 10.47 6.97 9.22
C ARG A 187 9.69 7.74 8.18
N VAL A 188 9.21 8.91 8.56
CA VAL A 188 8.30 9.71 7.75
C VAL A 188 8.95 11.03 7.43
N PHE A 189 9.08 11.34 6.13
CA PHE A 189 9.56 12.61 5.61
C PHE A 189 8.55 13.13 4.57
N LEU A 190 7.76 14.11 4.98
CA LEU A 190 6.72 14.73 4.15
C LEU A 190 6.99 16.23 4.03
N ASP A 191 7.00 16.74 2.81
CA ASP A 191 6.93 18.18 2.53
C ASP A 191 5.49 18.70 2.44
N GLY A 192 4.51 17.79 2.55
CA GLY A 192 3.08 18.06 2.56
C GLY A 192 2.44 17.97 3.95
N GLN A 193 1.20 17.46 3.97
CA GLN A 193 0.35 17.38 5.15
C GLN A 193 0.28 15.95 5.70
N LEU A 194 0.30 15.85 7.03
CA LEU A 194 -0.05 14.66 7.79
C LEU A 194 -1.20 15.03 8.72
N ARG A 195 -2.42 14.58 8.43
CA ARG A 195 -3.61 15.08 9.15
C ARG A 195 -3.59 14.74 10.63
N HIS A 196 -3.29 13.49 10.99
CA HIS A 196 -3.41 13.03 12.37
C HIS A 196 -2.38 11.93 12.64
N VAL A 197 -1.46 12.21 13.57
CA VAL A 197 -0.53 11.23 14.13
C VAL A 197 -1.07 10.75 15.48
N ARG A 198 -1.21 9.44 15.67
CA ARG A 198 -1.74 8.86 16.90
C ARG A 198 -0.79 7.80 17.45
N ASN A 199 -0.35 7.90 18.70
CA ASN A 199 0.42 6.86 19.42
C ASN A 199 1.44 6.03 18.58
N PRO A 200 2.38 6.62 17.82
CA PRO A 200 3.49 5.83 17.27
C PRO A 200 4.34 5.28 18.42
N HIS A 201 4.88 4.07 18.28
CA HIS A 201 5.72 3.46 19.30
C HIS A 201 7.18 3.89 19.20
N SER A 202 7.69 4.18 18.01
CA SER A 202 9.05 4.67 17.81
C SER A 202 9.28 5.23 16.40
N GLY A 203 10.33 6.03 16.22
CA GLY A 203 10.79 6.47 14.91
C GLY A 203 10.99 7.98 14.80
N ILE A 204 11.05 8.46 13.55
CA ILE A 204 11.29 9.87 13.22
C ILE A 204 10.21 10.31 12.23
N ILE A 205 9.39 11.26 12.64
CA ILE A 205 8.33 11.84 11.85
C ILE A 205 8.68 13.30 11.59
N VAL A 206 8.94 13.63 10.33
CA VAL A 206 9.19 14.97 9.83
C VAL A 206 8.11 15.30 8.81
N ALA A 207 7.31 16.32 9.09
CA ALA A 207 6.26 16.77 8.18
C ALA A 207 6.20 18.29 8.16
N ARG A 208 5.93 18.92 7.01
CA ARG A 208 5.74 20.38 6.98
C ARG A 208 4.58 20.79 7.89
N ARG A 209 3.42 20.17 7.73
CA ARG A 209 2.23 20.42 8.54
C ARG A 209 1.68 19.13 9.15
N ILE A 210 1.44 19.15 10.46
CA ILE A 210 0.68 18.12 11.16
C ILE A 210 -0.62 18.73 11.69
N GLY A 211 -1.76 18.12 11.37
CA GLY A 211 -3.05 18.62 11.86
C GLY A 211 -3.20 18.40 13.36
N VAL A 212 -3.16 17.14 13.78
CA VAL A 212 -3.31 16.70 15.17
C VAL A 212 -2.19 15.72 15.52
N VAL A 213 -1.58 15.92 16.70
CA VAL A 213 -0.71 14.93 17.34
C VAL A 213 -1.37 14.48 18.64
N ASP A 214 -1.84 13.23 18.69
CA ASP A 214 -2.57 12.68 19.83
C ASP A 214 -1.81 11.52 20.48
N PHE A 215 -1.79 11.53 21.81
CA PHE A 215 -1.23 10.47 22.63
C PHE A 215 -2.13 10.17 23.83
N ASP A 216 -2.36 8.89 24.09
CA ASP A 216 -3.09 8.42 25.29
C ASP A 216 -2.23 8.54 26.57
N GLY A 217 -0.95 8.90 26.43
CA GLY A 217 0.05 9.02 27.52
C GLY A 217 1.26 9.84 27.10
N PRO A 218 2.39 9.77 27.84
CA PRO A 218 3.64 10.39 27.40
C PRO A 218 4.14 9.72 26.10
N PRO A 219 4.73 10.49 25.15
CA PRO A 219 5.34 9.92 23.96
C PRO A 219 6.56 9.05 24.32
N PRO A 220 6.86 8.00 23.53
CA PRO A 220 8.07 7.19 23.72
C PRO A 220 9.37 7.99 23.57
N ASP A 221 10.42 7.60 24.30
CA ASP A 221 11.72 8.29 24.31
C ASP A 221 12.45 8.23 22.94
N ASP A 222 12.19 7.18 22.16
CA ASP A 222 12.78 6.94 20.84
C ASP A 222 11.91 7.44 19.68
N LEU A 223 10.87 8.24 19.99
CA LEU A 223 10.03 8.90 19.02
C LEU A 223 10.37 10.39 18.92
N ILE A 224 10.72 10.83 17.71
CA ILE A 224 10.98 12.24 17.41
C ILE A 224 9.95 12.72 16.39
N ILE A 225 9.14 13.71 16.77
CA ILE A 225 8.19 14.39 15.88
C ILE A 225 8.66 15.82 15.64
N VAL A 226 8.86 16.18 14.38
CA VAL A 226 9.33 17.49 13.93
C VAL A 226 8.39 18.03 12.87
N ALA A 227 7.97 19.28 13.02
CA ALA A 227 7.14 19.95 12.01
C ALA A 227 7.40 21.45 11.92
N GLU A 228 7.00 22.09 10.83
CA GLU A 228 6.97 23.56 10.78
C GLU A 228 5.69 24.10 11.42
N GLU A 229 4.59 23.35 11.30
CA GLU A 229 3.28 23.72 11.82
C GLU A 229 2.59 22.50 12.44
N VAL A 230 2.05 22.68 13.65
CA VAL A 230 1.19 21.69 14.31
C VAL A 230 -0.08 22.40 14.79
N GLY A 231 -1.25 21.89 14.39
CA GLY A 231 -2.54 22.44 14.82
C GLY A 231 -2.82 22.12 16.28
N GLU A 232 -3.17 20.87 16.56
CA GLU A 232 -3.43 20.36 17.91
C GLU A 232 -2.32 19.42 18.37
N GLY A 233 -1.97 19.46 19.66
CA GLY A 233 -0.94 18.58 20.22
C GLY A 233 0.52 19.04 19.99
N ALA A 234 0.75 20.31 19.65
CA ALA A 234 2.09 20.86 19.40
C ALA A 234 3.13 20.58 20.51
N ARG A 235 2.69 20.41 21.76
CA ARG A 235 3.55 20.02 22.90
C ARG A 235 4.29 18.69 22.70
N PHE A 236 3.80 17.83 21.83
CA PHE A 236 4.40 16.53 21.51
C PHE A 236 5.36 16.56 20.32
N ALA A 237 5.53 17.73 19.69
CA ALA A 237 6.40 17.93 18.54
C ALA A 237 7.46 18.99 18.82
N ARG A 238 8.49 19.02 17.98
CA ARG A 238 9.47 20.10 17.89
C ARG A 238 9.16 20.95 16.67
N LEU A 239 9.03 22.25 16.87
CA LEU A 239 8.71 23.19 15.79
C LEU A 239 10.00 23.72 15.15
N LEU A 240 10.06 23.67 13.82
CA LEU A 240 11.12 24.26 13.01
C LEU A 240 10.64 25.56 12.36
N PRO A 241 11.55 26.47 11.99
CA PRO A 241 11.20 27.61 11.16
C PRO A 241 10.57 27.19 9.84
N ALA A 242 9.59 27.96 9.37
CA ALA A 242 8.92 27.73 8.10
C ALA A 242 9.91 27.70 6.92
N GLY A 243 9.71 26.77 5.99
CA GLY A 243 10.55 26.58 4.81
C GLY A 243 11.83 25.76 5.03
N LEU A 244 12.07 25.23 6.22
CA LEU A 244 13.23 24.38 6.50
C LEU A 244 13.04 22.92 6.02
N ILE A 245 11.81 22.43 6.03
CA ILE A 245 11.41 21.11 5.54
C ILE A 245 11.15 21.23 4.04
N GLY A 246 12.18 20.90 3.25
CA GLY A 246 12.10 20.76 1.80
C GLY A 246 11.55 19.41 1.34
N PRO A 247 11.43 19.19 0.02
CA PRO A 247 10.98 17.92 -0.54
C PRO A 247 11.92 16.78 -0.13
N PRO A 248 11.38 15.59 0.21
CA PRO A 248 12.18 14.43 0.52
C PRO A 248 13.02 13.97 -0.69
N PRO A 249 14.26 13.51 -0.48
CA PRO A 249 15.03 12.88 -1.55
C PRO A 249 14.35 11.61 -2.07
N GLY A 250 14.34 11.39 -3.39
CA GLY A 250 13.81 10.14 -3.97
C GLY A 250 14.63 8.89 -3.61
N ASP A 251 15.88 9.08 -3.17
CA ASP A 251 16.75 8.00 -2.71
C ASP A 251 16.56 7.74 -1.21
N ALA A 252 16.33 6.48 -0.84
CA ALA A 252 16.01 6.07 0.52
C ALA A 252 17.16 6.30 1.51
N ALA A 253 18.41 6.12 1.08
CA ALA A 253 19.57 6.31 1.96
C ALA A 253 19.80 7.79 2.25
N LYS A 254 19.70 8.64 1.21
CA LYS A 254 19.76 10.10 1.37
C LYS A 254 18.62 10.62 2.25
N ALA A 255 17.40 10.13 2.05
CA ALA A 255 16.26 10.53 2.88
C ALA A 255 16.45 10.15 4.36
N ARG A 256 16.96 8.94 4.65
CA ARG A 256 17.27 8.54 6.03
C ARG A 256 18.33 9.43 6.67
N LYS A 257 19.36 9.82 5.93
CA LYS A 257 20.39 10.75 6.41
C LYS A 257 19.80 12.12 6.75
N GLN A 258 18.99 12.67 5.84
CA GLN A 258 18.38 13.99 6.03
C GLN A 258 17.35 14.00 7.18
N LEU A 259 16.59 12.93 7.37
CA LEU A 259 15.71 12.75 8.53
C LEU A 259 16.47 12.87 9.85
N LEU A 260 17.62 12.18 9.95
CA LEU A 260 18.48 12.23 11.14
C LEU A 260 19.06 13.63 11.36
N GLU A 261 19.48 14.32 10.30
CA GLU A 261 19.99 15.69 10.39
C GLU A 261 18.91 16.68 10.89
N LEU A 262 17.68 16.57 10.39
CA LEU A 262 16.56 17.41 10.84
C LEU A 262 16.16 17.11 12.29
N ALA A 263 16.09 15.84 12.67
CA ALA A 263 15.86 15.44 14.05
C ALA A 263 16.95 15.97 14.99
N ALA A 264 18.23 15.86 14.61
CA ALA A 264 19.34 16.36 15.41
C ALA A 264 19.29 17.88 15.61
N ARG A 265 18.94 18.65 14.56
CA ARG A 265 18.75 20.10 14.67
C ARG A 265 17.60 20.47 15.61
N ALA A 266 16.48 19.75 15.52
CA ALA A 266 15.32 19.98 16.37
C ALA A 266 15.57 19.66 17.85
N MET A 267 16.56 18.83 18.18
CA MET A 267 16.97 18.55 19.56
C MET A 267 17.94 19.61 20.14
N GLN A 268 18.52 20.46 19.30
CA GLN A 268 19.44 21.52 19.71
C GLN A 268 18.76 22.89 19.86
N ALA A 269 17.54 23.04 19.34
CA ALA A 269 16.71 24.23 19.42
C ALA A 269 15.80 24.19 20.66
#